data_AF-A0A1G6ZC13-F1
#
_entry.id   AF-A0A1G6ZC13-F1
#
_cell.length_a   1.000
_cell.length_b   1.000
_cell.length_c   1.000
_cell.angle_alpha   90.00
_cell.angle_beta   90.00
_cell.angle_gamma   90.00
#
_symmetry.space_group_name_H-M   'P 1'
#
loop_
_entity.id
_entity.type
_entity.pdbx_description
1 polymer ?
#
loop_
_entity_poly.entity_id
_entity_poly.type
_entity_poly.pdbx_seq_one_letter_code
_entity_poly.pdbx_strand_id
1 'polypeptide(L)'
;MKKSELKSKVKAETKKIEKEIETGLISELKTVTTKLGKGTTKLAKKIGKGSKKLAKKIAKEVKPVQPAKPEKIETAVAKPEKAKPVRKAKIVSETSPEKIKKNKDAAQS
;
A
#
# COMPACT_ATOMS: atom_id res chain seq x y z
N MET A 1 -11.69 -28.23 -14.83
CA MET A 1 -12.28 -26.95 -15.27
C MET A 1 -12.36 -26.94 -16.78
N LYS A 2 -13.45 -26.44 -17.35
CA LYS A 2 -13.58 -26.29 -18.81
C LYS A 2 -12.60 -25.18 -19.27
N LYS A 3 -11.95 -25.35 -20.42
CA LYS A 3 -10.97 -24.37 -20.96
C LYS A 3 -11.52 -22.94 -21.03
N SER A 4 -12.84 -22.75 -21.19
CA SER A 4 -13.50 -21.44 -21.20
C SER A 4 -13.48 -20.73 -19.85
N GLU A 5 -13.60 -21.47 -18.75
CA GLU A 5 -13.58 -20.92 -17.38
C GLU A 5 -12.19 -20.42 -17.00
N LEU A 6 -11.16 -21.19 -17.34
CA LEU A 6 -9.76 -20.80 -17.13
C LEU A 6 -9.40 -19.52 -17.89
N LYS A 7 -9.80 -19.42 -19.16
CA LYS A 7 -9.59 -18.21 -19.97
C LYS A 7 -10.30 -16.98 -19.37
N SER A 8 -11.48 -17.18 -18.80
CA SER A 8 -12.26 -16.09 -18.20
C SER A 8 -11.64 -15.61 -16.88
N LYS A 9 -11.16 -16.54 -16.04
CA LYS A 9 -10.42 -16.23 -14.80
C LYS A 9 -9.13 -15.46 -15.10
N VAL A 10 -8.33 -15.96 -16.03
CA VAL A 10 -7.09 -15.30 -16.48
C VAL A 10 -7.39 -13.87 -16.97
N LYS A 11 -8.41 -13.67 -17.82
CA LYS A 11 -8.79 -12.33 -18.28
C LYS A 11 -9.23 -11.40 -17.15
N ALA A 12 -9.98 -11.91 -16.16
CA ALA A 12 -10.42 -11.13 -15.02
C ALA A 12 -9.23 -10.69 -14.16
N GLU A 13 -8.29 -11.61 -13.94
CA GLU A 13 -7.08 -11.38 -13.15
C GLU A 13 -6.12 -10.40 -13.84
N THR A 14 -5.89 -10.56 -15.15
CA THR A 14 -5.13 -9.59 -15.95
C THR A 14 -5.74 -8.19 -15.89
N LYS A 15 -7.08 -8.08 -15.96
CA LYS A 15 -7.76 -6.78 -15.82
C LYS A 15 -7.61 -6.19 -14.42
N LYS A 16 -7.58 -7.03 -13.38
CA LYS A 16 -7.36 -6.59 -12.00
C LYS A 16 -5.94 -6.02 -11.85
N ILE A 17 -4.94 -6.74 -12.34
CA ILE A 17 -3.53 -6.32 -12.36
C ILE A 17 -3.37 -5.01 -13.14
N GLU A 18 -3.99 -4.89 -14.33
CA GLU A 18 -3.99 -3.65 -15.13
C GLU A 18 -4.51 -2.46 -14.31
N LYS A 19 -5.63 -2.63 -13.61
CA LYS A 19 -6.22 -1.56 -12.80
C LYS A 19 -5.33 -1.19 -11.61
N GLU A 20 -4.81 -2.17 -10.89
CA GLU A 20 -3.95 -1.92 -9.71
C GLU A 20 -2.70 -1.13 -10.10
N ILE A 21 -2.03 -1.54 -11.19
CA ILE A 21 -0.87 -0.82 -11.74
C ILE A 21 -1.26 0.59 -12.18
N GLU A 22 -2.36 0.73 -12.92
CA GLU A 22 -2.84 2.05 -13.38
C GLU A 22 -3.08 2.99 -12.19
N THR A 23 -3.79 2.53 -11.17
CA THR A 23 -4.10 3.35 -9.99
C THR A 23 -2.86 3.69 -9.17
N GLY A 24 -1.93 2.75 -8.99
CA GLY A 24 -0.67 2.96 -8.28
C GLY A 24 0.17 4.04 -8.96
N LEU A 25 0.41 3.88 -10.27
CA LEU A 25 1.15 4.84 -11.07
C LEU A 25 0.51 6.24 -11.06
N ILE A 26 -0.82 6.32 -11.18
CA ILE A 26 -1.52 7.61 -11.13
C ILE A 26 -1.36 8.26 -9.76
N SER A 27 -1.49 7.50 -8.68
CA SER A 27 -1.40 8.01 -7.31
C SER A 27 0.00 8.57 -7.01
N GLU A 28 1.04 7.80 -7.30
CA GLU A 28 2.43 8.21 -7.08
C GLU A 28 2.79 9.44 -7.90
N LEU A 29 2.51 9.40 -9.21
CA LEU A 29 2.83 10.50 -10.11
C LEU A 29 2.01 11.75 -9.77
N LYS A 30 0.73 11.62 -9.40
CA LYS A 30 -0.06 12.78 -8.93
C LYS A 30 0.52 13.37 -7.65
N THR A 31 0.99 12.55 -6.71
CA THR A 31 1.59 13.01 -5.45
C THR A 31 2.87 13.82 -5.70
N VAL A 32 3.68 13.40 -6.65
CA VAL A 32 4.85 14.20 -7.09
C VAL A 32 4.39 15.48 -7.78
N THR A 33 3.36 15.38 -8.62
CA THR A 33 2.84 16.49 -9.42
C THR A 33 2.20 17.59 -8.56
N THR A 34 1.53 17.25 -7.47
CA THR A 34 0.96 18.24 -6.52
C THR A 34 2.05 19.00 -5.78
N LYS A 35 3.20 18.38 -5.50
CA LYS A 35 4.37 19.04 -4.90
C LYS A 35 5.02 20.06 -5.83
N LEU A 36 4.81 19.94 -7.15
CA LEU A 36 5.38 20.84 -8.17
C LEU A 36 4.57 22.14 -8.38
N GLY A 37 3.45 22.33 -7.67
CA GLY A 37 2.71 23.60 -7.65
C GLY A 37 1.47 23.66 -8.57
N LYS A 38 0.89 24.87 -8.67
CA LYS A 38 -0.37 25.14 -9.39
C LYS A 38 -0.13 25.22 -10.91
N GLY A 39 -0.94 24.52 -11.71
CA GLY A 39 -0.84 24.48 -13.17
C GLY A 39 -0.67 23.07 -13.78
N THR A 40 -0.63 22.05 -12.94
CA THR A 40 -0.29 20.68 -13.35
C THR A 40 -1.47 19.85 -13.85
N THR A 41 -2.65 20.43 -14.07
CA THR A 41 -3.83 19.72 -14.61
C THR A 41 -3.56 19.09 -15.97
N LYS A 42 -2.80 19.75 -16.85
CA LYS A 42 -2.35 19.15 -18.13
C LYS A 42 -1.40 17.96 -17.88
N LEU A 43 -0.53 18.06 -16.88
CA LEU A 43 0.40 17.00 -16.51
C LEU A 43 -0.35 15.80 -15.92
N ALA A 44 -1.31 16.02 -15.03
CA ALA A 44 -2.16 14.97 -14.45
C ALA A 44 -2.95 14.20 -15.52
N LYS A 45 -3.45 14.90 -16.56
CA LYS A 45 -4.10 14.25 -17.72
C LYS A 45 -3.10 13.41 -18.54
N LYS A 46 -1.87 13.89 -18.75
CA LYS A 46 -0.82 13.13 -19.45
C LYS A 46 -0.41 11.90 -18.64
N ILE A 47 -0.27 12.04 -17.32
CA ILE A 47 0.01 10.95 -16.38
C ILE A 47 -1.07 9.88 -16.50
N GLY A 48 -2.35 10.22 -16.38
CA GLY A 48 -3.43 9.24 -16.51
C GLY A 48 -3.39 8.46 -17.83
N LYS A 49 -3.18 9.15 -18.95
CA LYS A 49 -3.05 8.49 -20.27
C LYS A 49 -1.80 7.61 -20.38
N GLY A 50 -0.68 8.06 -19.82
CA GLY A 50 0.59 7.33 -19.79
C GLY A 50 0.50 6.08 -18.93
N SER A 51 0.03 6.22 -17.69
CA SER A 51 -0.18 5.12 -16.74
C SER A 51 -1.08 4.04 -17.32
N LYS A 52 -2.19 4.42 -17.98
CA LYS A 52 -3.09 3.46 -18.64
C LYS A 52 -2.40 2.67 -19.76
N LYS A 53 -1.59 3.33 -20.60
CA LYS A 53 -0.85 2.65 -21.67
C LYS A 53 0.22 1.72 -21.10
N LEU A 54 0.91 2.15 -20.05
CA LEU A 54 1.96 1.36 -19.41
C LEU A 54 1.37 0.13 -18.70
N ALA A 55 0.32 0.31 -17.92
CA ALA A 55 -0.39 -0.76 -17.24
C ALA A 55 -0.87 -1.84 -18.22
N LYS A 56 -1.40 -1.45 -19.39
CA LYS A 56 -1.77 -2.39 -20.46
C LYS A 56 -0.61 -3.19 -21.03
N LYS A 57 0.58 -2.59 -21.16
CA LYS A 57 1.76 -3.31 -21.64
C LYS A 57 2.23 -4.29 -20.57
N ILE A 58 2.34 -3.85 -19.32
CA ILE A 58 2.76 -4.70 -18.21
C ILE A 58 1.79 -5.86 -18.04
N ALA A 59 0.47 -5.62 -18.05
CA ALA A 59 -0.54 -6.66 -17.90
C ALA A 59 -0.51 -7.72 -19.02
N LYS A 60 0.02 -7.40 -20.21
CA LYS A 60 0.20 -8.39 -21.30
C LYS A 60 1.43 -9.26 -21.09
N GLU A 61 2.49 -8.71 -20.53
CA GLU A 61 3.76 -9.41 -20.26
C GLU A 61 3.69 -10.22 -18.96
N VAL A 62 2.92 -9.74 -17.98
CA VAL A 62 2.67 -10.46 -16.72
C VAL A 62 1.72 -11.61 -17.00
N LYS A 63 2.28 -12.81 -17.13
CA LYS A 63 1.50 -14.05 -17.09
C LYS A 63 0.94 -14.20 -15.66
N PRO A 64 -0.39 -14.22 -15.47
CA PRO A 64 -0.93 -14.60 -14.16
C PRO A 64 -0.44 -16.01 -13.88
N VAL A 65 0.29 -16.16 -12.78
CA VAL A 65 0.76 -17.45 -12.29
C VAL A 65 -0.50 -18.28 -12.09
N GLN A 66 -0.76 -19.24 -12.99
CA GLN A 66 -1.83 -20.20 -12.74
C GLN A 66 -1.53 -20.81 -11.38
N PRO A 67 -2.54 -20.95 -10.49
CA PRO A 67 -2.30 -21.60 -9.22
C PRO A 67 -1.69 -22.96 -9.55
N ALA A 68 -0.43 -23.15 -9.15
CA ALA A 68 0.23 -24.42 -9.25
C ALA A 68 -0.74 -25.45 -8.66
N LYS A 69 -0.93 -26.58 -9.36
CA LYS A 69 -1.62 -27.73 -8.77
C LYS A 69 -1.03 -27.91 -7.36
N PRO A 70 -1.85 -28.06 -6.31
CA PRO A 70 -1.32 -28.28 -4.99
C PRO A 70 -0.50 -29.58 -5.05
N GLU A 71 0.83 -29.46 -5.03
CA GLU A 71 1.67 -30.54 -4.56
C GLU A 71 1.22 -30.80 -3.14
N LYS A 72 0.77 -32.04 -2.89
CA LYS A 72 0.53 -32.54 -1.54
C LYS A 72 1.84 -32.41 -0.79
N ILE A 73 1.97 -31.33 -0.03
CA ILE A 73 2.97 -31.26 1.03
C ILE A 73 2.38 -32.11 2.15
N GLU A 74 2.90 -33.32 2.33
CA GLU A 74 2.61 -34.14 3.50
C GLU A 74 2.97 -33.32 4.74
N THR A 75 1.95 -33.06 5.56
CA THR A 75 2.04 -32.37 6.83
C THR A 75 2.87 -33.22 7.79
N ALA A 76 4.17 -32.95 7.89
CA ALA A 76 4.94 -33.33 9.06
C ALA A 76 4.54 -32.40 10.22
N VAL A 77 3.62 -32.90 11.05
CA VAL A 77 3.16 -32.26 12.29
C VAL A 77 4.33 -32.12 13.26
N ALA A 78 4.92 -30.93 13.34
CA ALA A 78 5.79 -30.56 14.46
C ALA A 78 4.92 -29.98 15.59
N LYS A 79 4.92 -30.68 16.72
CA LYS A 79 4.28 -30.35 18.00
C LYS A 79 4.51 -28.87 18.41
N PRO A 80 3.50 -28.17 18.95
CA PRO A 80 3.69 -26.87 19.57
C PRO A 80 4.37 -27.04 20.94
N GLU A 81 5.60 -26.51 21.07
CA GLU A 81 6.26 -26.34 22.35
C GLU A 81 5.64 -25.13 23.08
N LYS A 82 5.29 -25.35 24.35
CA LYS A 82 4.47 -24.46 25.18
C LYS A 82 5.17 -23.14 25.48
N ALA A 83 4.68 -22.04 24.90
CA ALA A 83 5.08 -20.69 25.30
C ALA A 83 4.47 -20.32 26.66
N LYS A 84 5.33 -19.93 27.60
CA LYS A 84 4.99 -19.48 28.96
C LYS A 84 4.20 -18.15 28.94
N PRO A 85 3.32 -17.90 29.93
CA PRO A 85 2.46 -16.72 29.96
C PRO A 85 3.25 -15.46 30.36
N VAL A 86 3.26 -14.44 29.48
CA VAL A 86 3.77 -13.09 29.81
C VAL A 86 2.67 -12.30 30.52
N ARG A 87 3.01 -11.78 31.70
CA ARG A 87 2.13 -11.10 32.66
C ARG A 87 1.63 -9.72 32.16
N LYS A 88 0.44 -9.37 32.64
CA LYS A 88 -0.32 -8.13 32.43
C LYS A 88 0.38 -6.87 32.96
N ALA A 89 0.25 -5.80 32.17
CA ALA A 89 0.02 -4.38 32.49
C ALA A 89 0.91 -3.65 33.51
N LYS A 90 1.49 -2.52 33.05
CA LYS A 90 1.50 -1.26 33.81
C LYS A 90 1.51 -0.07 32.85
N ILE A 91 0.36 0.62 32.79
CA ILE A 91 0.22 1.98 32.27
C ILE A 91 0.91 2.90 33.28
N VAL A 92 1.87 3.71 32.82
CA VAL A 92 2.50 4.77 33.63
C VAL A 92 2.34 6.08 32.87
N SER A 93 1.35 6.83 33.34
CA SER A 93 1.28 8.29 33.52
C SER A 93 2.24 9.20 32.75
N GLU A 94 1.61 10.12 31.99
CA GLU A 94 1.70 11.58 32.21
C GLU A 94 3.08 12.20 32.37
N THR A 95 3.54 12.89 31.32
CA THR A 95 4.48 14.03 31.47
C THR A 95 4.07 15.16 30.52
N SER A 96 3.44 16.17 31.10
CA SER A 96 3.28 17.52 30.56
C SER A 96 4.65 18.17 30.28
N PRO A 97 4.84 18.88 29.16
CA PRO A 97 5.95 19.81 29.04
C PRO A 97 5.61 21.16 29.68
N GLU A 98 6.14 21.36 30.89
CA GLU A 98 6.31 22.65 31.54
C GLU A 98 7.39 23.46 30.78
N LYS A 99 7.04 24.64 30.26
CA LYS A 99 8.01 25.67 29.82
C LYS A 99 7.79 26.98 30.57
N ILE A 100 8.51 27.10 31.68
CA ILE A 100 9.45 28.18 32.04
C ILE A 100 9.04 29.62 31.63
N LYS A 101 8.52 30.32 32.65
CA LYS A 101 8.79 31.71 33.09
C LYS A 101 9.50 32.65 32.10
N LYS A 102 8.80 33.74 31.75
CA LYS A 102 9.41 35.03 31.39
C LYS A 102 8.82 36.11 32.29
N ASN A 103 9.48 36.35 33.42
CA ASN A 103 9.35 37.63 34.14
C ASN A 103 10.22 38.65 33.40
N LYS A 104 9.63 39.79 33.04
CA LYS A 104 10.37 41.06 33.03
C LYS A 104 9.41 42.17 33.45
N ASP A 105 9.62 42.58 34.68
CA ASP A 105 9.37 43.84 35.36
C ASP A 105 8.38 44.84 34.76
N ALA A 106 7.40 45.16 35.60
CA ALA A 106 6.76 46.45 35.68
C ALA A 106 7.74 47.52 36.17
N ALA A 107 7.68 48.73 35.62
CA ALA A 107 7.73 49.99 36.39
C ALA A 107 7.56 51.22 35.46
N GLN A 108 6.49 51.97 35.74
CA GLN A 108 6.42 53.43 35.89
C GLN A 108 6.88 54.33 34.72
N SER A 109 5.92 55.08 34.15
CA SER A 109 5.69 56.49 34.48
C SER A 109 4.44 57.03 33.77
#